data_AF-A0A535D583-F1
#
_entry.id   AF-A0A535D583-F1
#
_cell.length_a   1.000
_cell.length_b   1.000
_cell.length_c   1.000
_cell.angle_alpha   90.00
_cell.angle_beta   90.00
_cell.angle_gamma   90.00
#
_symmetry.space_group_name_H-M   'P 1'
#
loop_
_entity.id
_entity.type
_entity.pdbx_description
1 polymer ?
#
loop_
_entity_poly.entity_id
_entity_poly.type
_entity_poly.pdbx_seq_one_letter_code
_entity_poly.pdbx_strand_id
1 'polypeptide(L)'
;MAKVSRRRLLKTTSIGAATVGMLAAAPNLAALAAPAAEQAPELSATSLPGPMVTYVRNLAKGEVGILVGEREIVYHDTDLVKRLLKATQ
;
A
#
# COMPACT_ATOMS: atom_id res chain seq x y z
N MET A 1 -13.93 -16.33 30.07
CA MET A 1 -12.64 -16.98 29.79
C MET A 1 -12.91 -18.34 29.14
N ALA A 2 -12.88 -18.45 27.81
CA ALA A 2 -13.22 -19.69 27.11
C ALA A 2 -12.09 -20.73 27.27
N LYS A 3 -12.40 -21.90 27.84
CA LYS A 3 -11.45 -22.97 28.12
C LYS A 3 -11.02 -23.65 26.81
N VAL A 4 -9.81 -23.35 26.33
CA VAL A 4 -9.22 -23.99 25.15
C VAL A 4 -8.78 -25.41 25.53
N SER A 5 -9.43 -26.42 24.94
CA SER A 5 -9.08 -27.83 25.12
C SER A 5 -8.26 -28.33 23.93
N ARG A 6 -7.20 -29.10 24.18
CA ARG A 6 -6.31 -29.72 23.17
C ARG A 6 -7.08 -30.47 22.08
N ARG A 7 -8.25 -31.05 22.42
CA ARG A 7 -9.14 -31.74 21.48
C ARG A 7 -9.80 -30.81 20.46
N ARG A 8 -10.07 -29.56 20.86
CA ARG A 8 -10.66 -28.53 19.99
C ARG A 8 -9.60 -27.98 19.04
N LEU A 9 -8.36 -27.82 19.51
CA LEU A 9 -7.20 -27.49 18.68
C LEU A 9 -6.95 -28.52 17.57
N LEU A 10 -6.91 -29.81 17.92
CA LEU A 10 -6.71 -30.89 16.93
C LEU A 10 -7.80 -30.94 15.86
N LYS A 11 -9.06 -30.67 16.22
CA LYS A 11 -10.18 -30.58 15.25
C LYS A 11 -10.06 -29.38 14.32
N THR A 12 -9.60 -28.23 14.80
CA THR A 12 -9.34 -27.07 13.94
C THR A 12 -8.14 -27.29 13.02
N THR A 13 -7.07 -27.94 13.50
CA THR A 13 -5.89 -28.22 12.66
C THR A 13 -6.16 -29.29 11.60
N SER A 14 -7.03 -30.28 11.87
CA SER A 14 -7.37 -31.32 10.88
C SER A 14 -8.20 -30.80 9.69
N ILE A 15 -8.88 -29.66 9.83
CA ILE A 15 -9.66 -29.06 8.74
C ILE A 15 -8.75 -28.29 7.76
N GLY A 16 -7.58 -27.81 8.21
CA GLY A 16 -6.67 -27.00 7.37
C GLY A 16 -5.82 -27.78 6.36
N ALA A 17 -5.62 -29.09 6.54
CA ALA A 17 -4.76 -29.89 5.67
C ALA A 17 -5.50 -30.46 4.44
N ALA A 18 -6.84 -30.58 4.49
CA ALA A 18 -7.61 -31.16 3.39
C ALA A 18 -7.87 -30.18 2.22
N THR A 19 -7.73 -28.88 2.44
CA THR A 19 -7.99 -27.86 1.39
C THR A 19 -6.79 -27.61 0.47
N VAL A 20 -5.58 -28.00 0.86
CA VAL A 20 -4.38 -27.81 0.02
C VAL A 20 -4.39 -28.74 -1.19
N GLY A 21 -4.98 -29.93 -1.08
CA GLY A 21 -5.02 -30.93 -2.17
C GLY A 21 -6.04 -30.64 -3.28
N MET A 22 -7.11 -29.90 -3.00
CA MET A 22 -8.16 -29.62 -4.01
C MET A 22 -7.85 -28.41 -4.90
N LEU A 23 -6.89 -27.56 -4.52
CA LEU A 23 -6.46 -26.41 -5.34
C LEU A 23 -5.61 -26.80 -6.56
N ALA A 24 -5.11 -28.04 -6.62
CA ALA A 24 -4.31 -28.52 -7.75
C ALA A 24 -5.16 -28.84 -9.01
N ALA A 25 -6.49 -28.94 -8.88
CA ALA A 25 -7.37 -29.37 -9.98
C ALA A 25 -8.08 -28.23 -10.72
N ALA A 26 -7.92 -26.98 -10.29
CA ALA A 26 -8.57 -25.83 -10.91
C ALA A 26 -7.62 -24.61 -10.94
N PRO A 27 -6.73 -24.50 -11.95
CA PRO A 27 -5.85 -23.34 -12.09
C PRO A 27 -6.61 -22.00 -12.19
N ASN A 28 -7.91 -22.04 -12.51
CA ASN A 28 -8.74 -20.86 -12.66
C ASN A 28 -9.32 -20.27 -11.35
N LEU A 29 -9.25 -20.97 -10.21
CA LEU A 29 -9.77 -20.43 -8.93
C LEU A 29 -8.72 -19.66 -8.12
N ALA A 30 -7.43 -19.87 -8.39
CA ALA A 30 -6.35 -19.08 -7.80
C ALA A 30 -6.38 -17.61 -8.27
N ALA A 31 -7.05 -17.31 -9.39
CA ALA A 31 -7.22 -15.96 -9.90
C ALA A 31 -8.20 -15.11 -9.08
N LEU A 32 -9.05 -15.70 -8.23
CA LEU A 32 -10.08 -14.97 -7.47
C LEU A 32 -9.57 -14.35 -6.15
N ALA A 33 -8.37 -14.72 -5.69
CA ALA A 33 -7.80 -14.26 -4.43
C ALA A 33 -6.51 -13.45 -4.60
N ALA A 34 -6.06 -13.23 -5.85
CA ALA A 34 -5.04 -12.23 -6.10
C ALA A 34 -5.68 -10.85 -5.82
N PRO A 35 -5.17 -10.04 -4.87
CA PRO A 35 -5.51 -8.63 -4.89
C PRO A 35 -5.16 -8.16 -6.29
N ALA A 36 -6.15 -7.60 -7.00
CA ALA A 36 -5.90 -6.97 -8.28
C ALA A 36 -4.72 -6.04 -8.05
N ALA A 37 -3.58 -6.35 -8.66
CA ALA A 37 -2.46 -5.44 -8.68
C ALA A 37 -2.97 -4.26 -9.48
N GLU A 38 -3.53 -3.27 -8.78
CA GLU A 38 -3.81 -1.97 -9.34
C GLU A 38 -2.47 -1.52 -9.94
N GLN A 39 -2.41 -1.57 -11.26
CA GLN A 39 -1.29 -1.07 -12.02
C GLN A 39 -1.13 0.36 -11.56
N ALA A 40 -0.11 0.60 -10.75
CA ALA A 40 0.19 1.94 -10.29
C ALA A 40 0.29 2.80 -11.56
N PRO A 41 -0.41 3.94 -11.62
CA PRO A 41 -0.35 4.79 -12.79
C PRO A 41 1.13 5.04 -13.11
N GLU A 42 1.54 4.72 -14.34
CA GLU A 42 2.91 4.99 -14.76
C GLU A 42 3.16 6.49 -14.56
N LEU A 43 4.24 6.82 -13.85
CA LEU A 43 4.71 8.21 -13.78
C LEU A 43 5.18 8.62 -15.17
N SER A 44 4.24 9.13 -15.97
CA SER A 44 4.58 9.86 -17.18
C SER A 44 5.21 11.18 -16.75
N ALA A 45 6.53 11.28 -16.90
CA ALA A 45 7.22 12.57 -16.81
C ALA A 45 6.72 13.44 -17.96
N THR A 46 5.60 14.13 -17.73
CA THR A 46 5.19 15.24 -18.58
C THR A 46 6.38 16.19 -18.67
N SER A 47 6.64 16.76 -19.84
CA SER A 47 7.77 17.65 -20.07
C SER A 47 7.78 18.77 -19.01
N LEU A 48 8.60 18.57 -17.97
CA LEU A 48 8.82 19.56 -16.92
C LEU A 48 9.91 20.50 -17.45
N PRO A 49 9.82 21.81 -17.18
CA PRO A 49 10.80 22.78 -17.65
C PRO A 49 12.18 22.63 -16.98
N GLY A 50 12.35 21.66 -16.07
CA GLY A 50 13.58 21.41 -15.34
C GLY A 50 13.39 20.40 -14.20
N PRO A 51 14.43 20.19 -13.37
CA PRO A 51 14.32 19.35 -12.18
C PRO A 51 13.25 19.89 -11.23
N MET A 52 12.53 18.97 -10.59
CA MET A 52 11.55 19.29 -9.56
C MET A 52 12.12 18.95 -8.19
N VAL A 53 12.10 19.91 -7.27
CA VAL A 53 12.44 19.71 -5.86
C VAL A 53 11.19 19.94 -5.03
N THR A 54 10.81 18.94 -4.24
CA THR A 54 9.71 19.06 -3.29
C THR A 54 10.25 19.06 -1.87
N TYR A 55 9.73 19.95 -1.04
CA TYR A 55 10.10 20.03 0.36
C TYR A 55 8.88 20.36 1.21
N VAL A 56 8.82 19.83 2.42
CA VAL A 56 7.72 20.12 3.34
C VAL A 56 7.98 21.47 4.00
N ARG A 57 7.13 22.46 3.73
CA ARG A 57 7.24 23.81 4.32
C ARG A 57 6.73 23.83 5.75
N ASN A 58 5.59 23.18 5.99
CA ASN A 58 4.99 23.11 7.32
C ASN A 58 4.26 21.79 7.55
N LEU A 59 4.82 20.95 8.42
CA LEU A 59 4.25 19.65 8.78
C LEU A 59 2.86 19.77 9.46
N ALA A 60 2.67 20.78 10.32
CA ALA A 60 1.43 20.94 11.07
C ALA A 60 0.26 21.40 10.19
N LYS A 61 0.56 22.15 9.14
CA LYS A 61 -0.43 22.64 8.18
C LYS A 61 -0.58 21.73 6.95
N GLY A 62 0.35 20.81 6.70
CA GLY A 62 0.32 20.01 5.47
C GLY A 62 0.76 20.80 4.24
N GLU A 63 1.60 21.82 4.42
CA GLU A 63 2.10 22.65 3.32
C GLU A 63 3.37 22.05 2.70
N VAL A 64 3.35 21.88 1.39
CA VAL A 64 4.45 21.37 0.56
C VAL A 64 4.85 22.44 -0.45
N GLY A 65 6.12 22.80 -0.44
CA GLY A 65 6.73 23.65 -1.46
C GLY A 65 7.22 22.78 -2.62
N ILE A 66 6.87 23.17 -3.83
CA ILE A 66 7.28 22.51 -5.07
C ILE A 66 8.02 23.55 -5.91
N LEU A 67 9.31 23.32 -6.13
CA LEU A 67 10.19 24.14 -6.96
C LEU A 67 10.35 23.45 -8.31
N VAL A 68 9.95 24.13 -9.39
CA VAL A 68 10.07 23.62 -10.77
C VAL A 68 10.52 24.76 -11.69
N GLY A 69 11.74 24.64 -12.23
CA GLY A 69 12.38 25.72 -12.97
C GLY A 69 12.58 26.94 -12.06
N GLU A 70 11.98 28.07 -12.44
CA GLU A 70 12.08 29.35 -11.69
C GLU A 70 10.84 29.66 -10.84
N ARG A 71 9.90 28.71 -10.74
CA ARG A 71 8.64 28.91 -10.02
C ARG A 71 8.62 28.09 -8.74
N GLU A 72 8.10 28.71 -7.69
CA GLU A 72 7.70 28.03 -6.47
C GLU A 72 6.17 27.94 -6.41
N ILE A 73 5.67 26.73 -6.17
CA ILE A 73 4.25 26.43 -6.01
C ILE A 73 4.06 25.90 -4.60
N VAL A 74 3.18 26.54 -3.84
CA VAL A 74 2.77 26.08 -2.52
C VAL A 74 1.52 25.23 -2.67
N TYR A 75 1.66 23.95 -2.37
CA TYR A 75 0.57 22.99 -2.40
C TYR A 75 0.20 22.58 -0.97
N HIS A 76 -1.08 22.39 -0.70
CA HIS A 76 -1.56 22.03 0.64
C HIS A 76 -2.21 20.64 0.58
N ASP A 77 -1.50 19.64 1.10
CA ASP A 77 -1.97 18.25 1.15
C ASP A 77 -1.40 17.54 2.39
N THR A 78 -2.25 17.42 3.40
CA THR A 78 -1.92 16.78 4.67
C THR A 78 -1.63 15.29 4.51
N ASP A 79 -2.27 14.60 3.56
CA ASP A 79 -2.10 13.15 3.39
C ASP A 79 -0.82 12.81 2.64
N LEU A 80 -0.39 13.66 1.70
CA LEU A 80 0.96 13.57 1.12
C LEU A 80 2.02 13.75 2.22
N VAL A 81 1.87 14.77 3.07
CA VAL A 81 2.84 15.04 4.14
C VAL A 81 2.91 13.89 5.15
N LYS A 82 1.77 13.29 5.54
CA LYS A 82 1.77 12.08 6.40
C LYS A 82 2.51 10.91 5.76
N ARG A 83 2.33 10.69 4.45
CA ARG A 83 3.02 9.62 3.71
C ARG A 83 4.53 9.85 3.69
N LEU A 84 4.97 11.08 3.45
CA LEU A 84 6.38 11.45 3.52
C LEU A 84 6.95 11.28 4.93
N LEU A 85 6.23 11.70 5.96
CA LEU A 85 6.66 11.52 7.36
C LEU A 85 6.83 10.04 7.71
N LYS A 86 5.89 9.19 7.30
CA LYS A 86 5.97 7.74 7.52
C LYS A 86 7.21 7.12 6.86
N ALA A 87 7.68 7.65 5.74
CA ALA A 87 8.87 7.15 5.06
C ALA A 87 10.19 7.55 5.75
N THR A 88 10.15 8.43 6.76
CA THR A 88 11.33 8.86 7.52
C THR A 88 11.56 8.08 8.82
N GLN A 89 10.67 7.14 9.15
CA GLN A 89 10.70 6.30 10.36
C GLN A 89 11.01 4.85 9.99
#